data_AF-A0A6L5FEW4-F1
#
_entry.id   AF-A0A6L5FEW4-F1
#
_cell.length_a   1.000
_cell.length_b   1.000
_cell.length_c   1.000
_cell.angle_alpha   90.00
_cell.angle_beta   90.00
_cell.angle_gamma   90.00
#
_symmetry.space_group_name_H-M   'P 1'
#
loop_
_entity.id
_entity.type
_entity.pdbx_description
1 polymer ?
#
loop_
_entity_poly.entity_id
_entity_poly.type
_entity_poly.pdbx_seq_one_letter_code
_entity_poly.pdbx_strand_id
1 'polypeptide(L)'
;MDLPLSDFRKMSVQEFDTTKLLDHAAQQARERKYSEFPIIDVDSHHYESESMGEILEYMEDPVIAQLARAASTSNSKGPGVLNAGGIGYQDMGGRVSRYQLRTIEKVDGGGKHRDIALTKRWMDAMGIDIAVLFPTPMLQLGLHPQVEVEVALARAYNRWLCERILAQEPRVRSMLYLPFNDAEASYKMVKEFGDKKGVCGFMITSARYRPVHHNSYMKTYALIEEMGIPLAFHAGYNWGDQSISMLNRFISVHGLGFVIPNMIHMANWVMNGLPERFPKLKLIWIESGLAWLTFMIQRFDNEYMMRSSEAPSLKKLPGEYITDMFYTSQPMEMPRDMGMLEATFRMIKAETQLLYSSDYPHWDFDLPSTIYDLPVLSPQGKRNILGGNAVKLFNIQDVGKKLAQVA
;
A
#
# COMPACT_ATOMS: atom_id res chain seq x y z
N MET A 1 -23.03 -19.09 15.64
CA MET A 1 -22.88 -19.53 14.24
C MET A 1 -21.39 -19.65 14.04
N ASP A 2 -20.88 -20.86 13.89
CA ASP A 2 -19.44 -21.13 13.94
C ASP A 2 -18.81 -20.91 12.57
N LEU A 3 -17.60 -20.34 12.52
CA LEU A 3 -16.84 -20.24 11.28
C LEU A 3 -16.44 -21.64 10.80
N PRO A 4 -16.53 -21.96 9.51
CA PRO A 4 -15.95 -23.17 8.94
C PRO A 4 -14.44 -22.95 8.77
N LEU A 5 -13.70 -22.89 9.87
CA LEU A 5 -12.27 -23.16 9.88
C LEU A 5 -12.11 -24.64 10.27
N SER A 6 -11.06 -25.30 9.78
CA SER A 6 -10.77 -26.71 10.06
C SER A 6 -10.99 -27.04 11.55
N ASP A 7 -11.43 -28.26 11.85
CA ASP A 7 -11.97 -28.71 13.17
C ASP A 7 -11.12 -28.35 14.42
N PHE A 8 -9.92 -27.83 14.22
CA PHE A 8 -8.95 -27.42 15.23
C PHE A 8 -9.02 -25.92 15.63
N ARG A 9 -9.81 -25.06 14.98
CA ARG A 9 -9.92 -23.62 15.32
C ARG A 9 -11.36 -23.08 15.29
N LYS A 10 -12.18 -23.46 16.27
CA LYS A 10 -13.50 -22.85 16.48
C LYS A 10 -13.39 -21.59 17.35
N MET A 11 -13.57 -20.40 16.77
CA MET A 11 -13.84 -19.17 17.52
C MET A 11 -15.32 -18.83 17.40
N SER A 12 -15.98 -18.55 18.53
CA SER A 12 -17.38 -18.12 18.50
C SER A 12 -17.47 -16.68 17.99
N VAL A 13 -18.47 -16.41 17.14
CA VAL A 13 -18.72 -15.08 16.53
C VAL A 13 -18.91 -13.97 17.57
N GLN A 14 -19.37 -14.30 18.78
CA GLN A 14 -19.59 -13.33 19.86
C GLN A 14 -18.31 -12.93 20.60
N GLU A 15 -17.21 -13.66 20.40
CA GLU A 15 -15.94 -13.50 21.13
C GLU A 15 -14.77 -13.11 20.20
N PHE A 16 -15.05 -12.74 18.96
CA PHE A 16 -14.01 -12.37 18.01
C PHE A 16 -13.23 -11.14 18.48
N ASP A 17 -11.91 -11.27 18.47
CA ASP A 17 -10.94 -10.31 18.98
C ASP A 17 -9.65 -10.44 18.16
N THR A 18 -9.17 -9.32 17.61
CA THR A 18 -7.90 -9.24 16.86
C THR A 18 -6.76 -9.90 17.62
N THR A 19 -6.67 -9.66 18.93
CA THR A 19 -5.57 -10.13 19.76
C THR A 19 -5.54 -11.65 19.77
N LYS A 20 -6.70 -12.30 19.95
CA LYS A 20 -6.82 -13.77 19.89
C LYS A 20 -6.50 -14.32 18.51
N LEU A 21 -6.95 -13.64 17.45
CA LEU A 21 -6.65 -14.06 16.08
C LEU A 21 -5.13 -14.07 15.83
N LEU A 22 -4.41 -13.11 16.41
CA LEU A 22 -2.98 -12.90 16.23
C LEU A 22 -2.13 -13.40 17.43
N ASP A 23 -2.66 -14.29 18.28
CA ASP A 23 -1.95 -14.80 19.46
C ASP A 23 -0.58 -15.42 19.11
N HIS A 24 -0.50 -16.14 17.99
CA HIS A 24 0.76 -16.70 17.51
C HIS A 24 1.74 -15.61 17.02
N ALA A 25 1.24 -14.54 16.40
CA ALA A 25 2.09 -13.40 16.02
C ALA A 25 2.66 -12.71 17.26
N ALA A 26 1.84 -12.56 18.31
CA ALA A 26 2.29 -12.02 19.60
C ALA A 26 3.34 -12.92 20.26
N GLN A 27 3.14 -14.24 20.21
CA GLN A 27 4.16 -15.20 20.65
C GLN A 27 5.46 -15.06 19.86
N GLN A 28 5.39 -14.99 18.53
CA GLN A 28 6.56 -14.81 17.68
C GLN A 28 7.30 -13.50 17.99
N ALA A 29 6.57 -12.42 18.26
CA ALA A 29 7.14 -11.13 18.62
C ALA A 29 7.90 -11.18 19.95
N ARG A 30 7.38 -11.90 20.95
CA ARG A 30 8.08 -12.15 22.23
C ARG A 30 9.32 -13.02 22.04
N GLU A 31 9.20 -14.13 21.32
CA GLU A 31 10.30 -15.08 21.09
C GLU A 31 11.48 -14.45 20.32
N ARG A 32 11.17 -13.61 19.33
CA ARG A 32 12.15 -12.91 18.48
C ARG A 32 12.59 -11.57 19.05
N LYS A 33 12.11 -11.22 20.24
CA LYS A 33 12.45 -9.99 20.96
C LYS A 33 12.29 -8.73 20.11
N TYR A 34 11.15 -8.62 19.43
CA TYR A 34 10.82 -7.43 18.63
C TYR A 34 10.78 -6.14 19.44
N SER A 35 10.76 -6.22 20.77
CA SER A 35 10.93 -5.09 21.68
C SER A 35 12.31 -4.43 21.63
N GLU A 36 13.34 -5.09 21.10
CA GLU A 36 14.73 -4.59 21.08
C GLU A 36 15.06 -3.69 19.89
N PHE A 37 14.18 -3.58 18.88
CA PHE A 37 14.41 -2.77 17.68
C PHE A 37 13.09 -2.28 17.06
N PRO A 38 13.10 -1.18 16.28
CA PRO A 38 11.91 -0.67 15.65
C PRO A 38 11.40 -1.60 14.55
N ILE A 39 10.09 -1.79 14.48
CA ILE A 39 9.40 -2.41 13.34
C ILE A 39 8.41 -1.40 12.77
N ILE A 40 8.57 -1.07 11.50
CA ILE A 40 7.75 -0.10 10.79
C ILE A 40 7.10 -0.83 9.62
N ASP A 41 5.78 -0.89 9.65
CA ASP A 41 5.00 -1.46 8.56
C ASP A 41 4.66 -0.34 7.57
N VAL A 42 5.23 -0.42 6.37
CA VAL A 42 5.08 0.64 5.36
C VAL A 42 3.89 0.45 4.44
N ASP A 43 3.16 -0.66 4.58
CA ASP A 43 1.96 -0.92 3.80
C ASP A 43 1.02 -1.88 4.57
N SER A 44 -0.08 -1.28 5.00
CA SER A 44 -1.18 -1.90 5.75
C SER A 44 -2.46 -1.16 5.41
N HIS A 45 -3.61 -1.78 5.65
CA HIS A 45 -4.88 -1.29 5.16
C HIS A 45 -5.94 -1.13 6.25
N HIS A 46 -6.91 -0.26 5.96
CA HIS A 46 -8.21 -0.27 6.62
C HIS A 46 -9.34 -0.35 5.58
N TYR A 47 -10.51 -0.75 6.04
CA TYR A 47 -11.71 -0.77 5.22
C TYR A 47 -12.47 0.56 5.38
N GLU A 48 -12.12 1.55 4.57
CA GLU A 48 -12.76 2.86 4.57
C GLU A 48 -14.26 2.81 4.27
N SER A 49 -14.74 1.72 3.67
CA SER A 49 -16.16 1.45 3.47
C SER A 49 -16.96 1.37 4.77
N GLU A 50 -16.35 0.93 5.89
CA GLU A 50 -16.99 0.94 7.21
C GLU A 50 -17.17 2.36 7.76
N SER A 51 -16.36 3.31 7.28
CA SER A 51 -16.37 4.72 7.67
C SER A 51 -16.93 5.63 6.57
N MET A 52 -17.55 5.06 5.53
CA MET A 52 -18.02 5.81 4.36
C MET A 52 -19.01 6.92 4.73
N GLY A 53 -19.89 6.67 5.71
CA GLY A 53 -20.81 7.69 6.21
C GLY A 53 -20.08 8.95 6.70
N GLU A 54 -19.01 8.78 7.49
CA GLU A 54 -18.19 9.89 7.97
C GLU A 54 -17.42 10.55 6.81
N ILE A 55 -16.83 9.77 5.91
CA ILE A 55 -16.07 10.29 4.77
C ILE A 55 -16.95 11.20 3.90
N LEU A 56 -18.20 10.81 3.64
CA LEU A 56 -19.14 11.61 2.85
C LEU A 56 -19.63 12.89 3.55
N GLU A 57 -19.29 13.13 4.81
CA GLU A 57 -19.48 14.43 5.48
C GLU A 57 -18.41 15.45 5.06
N TYR A 58 -17.24 14.98 4.61
CA TYR A 58 -16.13 15.81 4.14
C TYR A 58 -16.19 16.11 2.63
N MET A 59 -17.21 15.61 1.95
CA MET A 59 -17.41 15.86 0.52
C MET A 59 -18.02 17.25 0.30
N GLU A 60 -17.24 18.14 -0.31
CA GLU A 60 -17.59 19.57 -0.47
C GLU A 60 -18.67 19.80 -1.53
N ASP A 61 -18.68 19.03 -2.62
CA ASP A 61 -19.70 19.13 -3.65
C ASP A 61 -21.02 18.50 -3.17
N PRO A 62 -22.10 19.29 -2.97
CA PRO A 62 -23.33 18.78 -2.40
C PRO A 62 -24.07 17.82 -3.34
N VAL A 63 -23.90 17.95 -4.66
CA VAL A 63 -24.53 17.07 -5.64
C VAL A 63 -23.84 15.72 -5.63
N ILE A 64 -22.50 15.70 -5.70
CA ILE A 64 -21.74 14.45 -5.64
C ILE A 64 -21.94 13.79 -4.27
N ALA A 65 -21.96 14.55 -3.18
CA ALA A 65 -22.24 14.01 -1.84
C ALA A 65 -23.62 13.35 -1.75
N GLN A 66 -24.66 13.99 -2.31
CA GLN A 66 -26.00 13.42 -2.35
C GLN A 66 -26.04 12.12 -3.18
N LEU A 67 -25.44 12.12 -4.38
CA LEU A 67 -25.36 10.94 -5.24
C LEU A 67 -24.60 9.81 -4.54
N ALA A 68 -23.50 10.15 -3.85
CA ALA A 68 -22.68 9.21 -3.13
C ALA A 68 -23.45 8.57 -1.96
N ARG A 69 -24.14 9.37 -1.16
CA ARG A 69 -25.01 8.87 -0.07
C ARG A 69 -26.12 7.99 -0.59
N ALA A 70 -26.76 8.37 -1.69
CA ALA A 70 -27.79 7.55 -2.32
C ALA A 70 -27.24 6.18 -2.76
N ALA A 71 -26.05 6.17 -3.35
CA ALA A 71 -25.35 4.95 -3.79
C ALA A 71 -24.78 4.10 -2.64
N SER A 72 -24.63 4.64 -1.43
CA SER A 72 -24.18 3.92 -0.24
C SER A 72 -25.33 3.35 0.61
N THR A 73 -26.59 3.59 0.25
CA THR A 73 -27.75 3.07 1.00
C THR A 73 -28.08 1.63 0.59
N SER A 74 -28.51 0.81 1.55
CA SER A 74 -28.73 -0.65 1.39
C SER A 74 -29.73 -1.07 0.29
N ASN A 75 -30.50 -0.13 -0.26
CA ASN A 75 -31.46 -0.36 -1.34
C ASN A 75 -30.96 0.08 -2.74
N SER A 76 -29.73 0.58 -2.86
CA SER A 76 -29.16 0.93 -4.16
C SER A 76 -28.87 -0.35 -4.96
N LYS A 77 -29.52 -0.52 -6.12
CA LYS A 77 -29.26 -1.62 -7.06
C LYS A 77 -27.95 -1.45 -7.86
N GLY A 78 -27.20 -0.40 -7.58
CA GLY A 78 -25.96 -0.04 -8.26
C GLY A 78 -24.73 -0.43 -7.44
N PRO A 79 -23.55 -0.46 -8.08
CA PRO A 79 -22.33 -0.99 -7.48
C PRO A 79 -21.63 -0.04 -6.48
N GLY A 80 -22.32 1.01 -6.03
CA GLY A 80 -21.79 2.03 -5.11
C GLY A 80 -20.85 3.03 -5.78
N VAL A 81 -20.38 4.00 -4.98
CA VAL A 81 -19.48 5.10 -5.41
C VAL A 81 -18.06 4.61 -5.73
N LEU A 82 -17.66 3.50 -5.12
CA LEU A 82 -16.34 2.89 -5.25
C LEU A 82 -16.26 1.86 -6.38
N ASN A 83 -17.27 1.79 -7.25
CA ASN A 83 -17.29 0.70 -8.23
C ASN A 83 -16.21 0.85 -9.29
N ALA A 84 -15.33 -0.13 -9.33
CA ALA A 84 -14.31 -0.27 -10.36
C ALA A 84 -14.02 -1.74 -10.72
N GLY A 85 -14.94 -2.67 -10.46
CA GLY A 85 -14.72 -4.09 -10.78
C GLY A 85 -16.00 -4.84 -11.19
N GLY A 86 -15.89 -5.66 -12.23
CA GLY A 86 -16.93 -6.63 -12.60
C GLY A 86 -16.96 -7.84 -11.66
N ILE A 87 -18.04 -8.63 -11.72
CA ILE A 87 -18.18 -9.88 -10.97
C ILE A 87 -17.04 -10.85 -11.32
N GLY A 88 -16.28 -11.29 -10.32
CA GLY A 88 -15.19 -12.25 -10.46
C GLY A 88 -15.33 -13.48 -9.56
N TYR A 89 -14.33 -14.38 -9.61
CA TYR A 89 -14.28 -15.56 -8.72
C TYR A 89 -14.37 -15.18 -7.24
N GLN A 90 -13.79 -14.05 -6.85
CA GLN A 90 -13.89 -13.54 -5.47
C GLN A 90 -15.34 -13.24 -5.04
N ASP A 91 -16.23 -12.93 -5.99
CA ASP A 91 -17.64 -12.59 -5.74
C ASP A 91 -18.57 -13.80 -5.82
N MET A 92 -18.20 -14.83 -6.60
CA MET A 92 -19.01 -16.04 -6.81
C MET A 92 -18.75 -17.15 -5.77
N GLY A 93 -17.53 -17.21 -5.20
CA GLY A 93 -17.14 -18.22 -4.21
C GLY A 93 -15.66 -18.62 -4.35
N GLY A 94 -15.02 -19.00 -3.22
CA GLY A 94 -13.58 -19.33 -3.17
C GLY A 94 -12.67 -18.21 -2.65
N ARG A 95 -13.25 -17.09 -2.21
CA ARG A 95 -12.51 -16.03 -1.53
C ARG A 95 -11.97 -16.55 -0.20
N VAL A 96 -10.65 -16.48 -0.01
CA VAL A 96 -10.06 -16.62 1.32
C VAL A 96 -10.56 -15.42 2.14
N SER A 97 -11.22 -15.75 3.25
CA SER A 97 -11.75 -14.80 4.22
C SER A 97 -10.71 -13.73 4.55
N ARG A 98 -11.04 -12.47 4.24
CA ARG A 98 -10.30 -11.31 4.73
C ARG A 98 -10.92 -10.95 6.05
N TYR A 99 -10.22 -11.20 7.15
CA TYR A 99 -10.59 -10.71 8.48
C TYR A 99 -12.11 -10.72 8.75
N GLN A 100 -12.77 -11.86 8.50
CA GLN A 100 -14.23 -11.98 8.24
C GLN A 100 -15.15 -11.35 9.28
N LEU A 101 -14.71 -11.27 10.53
CA LEU A 101 -15.49 -10.80 11.66
C LEU A 101 -15.04 -9.41 12.15
N ARG A 102 -14.22 -8.70 11.37
CA ARG A 102 -13.79 -7.33 11.67
C ARG A 102 -14.96 -6.42 11.99
N THR A 103 -16.02 -6.45 11.20
CA THR A 103 -17.17 -5.54 11.32
C THR A 103 -17.93 -5.70 12.62
N ILE A 104 -17.93 -6.91 13.20
CA ILE A 104 -18.62 -7.21 14.45
C ILE A 104 -17.71 -7.14 15.68
N GLU A 105 -16.40 -7.00 15.47
CA GLU A 105 -15.44 -6.93 16.57
C GLU A 105 -15.76 -5.74 17.48
N LYS A 106 -15.82 -5.96 18.79
CA LYS A 106 -16.07 -4.87 19.73
C LYS A 106 -14.78 -4.11 20.00
N VAL A 107 -14.83 -2.79 19.87
CA VAL A 107 -13.77 -1.89 20.32
C VAL A 107 -14.23 -1.22 21.60
N ASP A 108 -13.33 -1.09 22.56
CA ASP A 108 -13.67 -0.44 23.83
C ASP A 108 -14.00 1.03 23.57
N GLY A 109 -15.04 1.54 24.22
CA GLY A 109 -15.55 2.91 24.08
C GLY A 109 -14.63 4.00 24.64
N GLY A 110 -13.31 3.80 24.62
CA GLY A 110 -12.27 4.69 25.16
C GLY A 110 -12.09 6.01 24.39
N GLY A 111 -13.14 6.49 23.72
CA GLY A 111 -13.19 7.79 23.04
C GLY A 111 -12.41 7.91 21.73
N LYS A 112 -11.62 6.90 21.33
CA LYS A 112 -10.91 6.89 20.05
C LYS A 112 -11.74 6.27 18.94
N HIS A 113 -11.50 6.69 17.70
CA HIS A 113 -12.17 6.13 16.51
C HIS A 113 -11.89 4.62 16.38
N ARG A 114 -12.89 3.87 15.87
CA ARG A 114 -12.82 2.40 15.71
C ARG A 114 -11.61 1.94 14.93
N ASP A 115 -11.33 2.57 13.78
CA ASP A 115 -10.16 2.23 12.96
C ASP A 115 -8.85 2.37 13.74
N ILE A 116 -8.70 3.38 14.59
CA ILE A 116 -7.51 3.54 15.43
C ILE A 116 -7.39 2.36 16.41
N ALA A 117 -8.48 2.00 17.07
CA ALA A 117 -8.47 0.92 18.06
C ALA A 117 -8.11 -0.43 17.42
N LEU A 118 -8.74 -0.77 16.29
CA LEU A 118 -8.42 -2.00 15.55
C LEU A 118 -6.99 -1.97 15.02
N THR A 119 -6.55 -0.83 14.49
CA THR A 119 -5.19 -0.68 13.97
C THR A 119 -4.14 -0.93 15.04
N LYS A 120 -4.31 -0.32 16.21
CA LYS A 120 -3.40 -0.56 17.33
C LYS A 120 -3.37 -2.02 17.78
N ARG A 121 -4.51 -2.71 17.81
CA ARG A 121 -4.56 -4.10 18.28
C ARG A 121 -3.68 -5.02 17.45
N TRP A 122 -3.78 -4.98 16.12
CA TRP A 122 -2.93 -5.82 15.28
C TRP A 122 -1.48 -5.35 15.28
N MET A 123 -1.24 -4.03 15.33
CA MET A 123 0.12 -3.49 15.45
C MET A 123 0.81 -4.01 16.71
N ASP A 124 0.14 -3.90 17.86
CA ASP A 124 0.65 -4.36 19.14
C ASP A 124 0.84 -5.88 19.16
N ALA A 125 -0.10 -6.66 18.59
CA ALA A 125 0.04 -8.10 18.48
C ALA A 125 1.23 -8.53 17.60
N MET A 126 1.55 -7.80 16.54
CA MET A 126 2.68 -8.09 15.65
C MET A 126 4.00 -7.42 16.11
N GLY A 127 3.98 -6.57 17.13
CA GLY A 127 5.14 -5.81 17.59
C GLY A 127 5.53 -4.65 16.67
N ILE A 128 4.57 -4.08 15.94
CA ILE A 128 4.74 -2.96 15.01
C ILE A 128 4.61 -1.63 15.74
N ASP A 129 5.63 -0.78 15.60
CA ASP A 129 5.68 0.51 16.27
C ASP A 129 4.87 1.58 15.53
N ILE A 130 5.03 1.62 14.20
CA ILE A 130 4.34 2.55 13.30
C ILE A 130 3.82 1.78 12.09
N ALA A 131 2.61 2.09 11.67
CA ALA A 131 1.98 1.56 10.47
C ALA A 131 1.63 2.71 9.50
N VAL A 132 1.96 2.53 8.22
CA VAL A 132 1.48 3.37 7.12
C VAL A 132 0.19 2.75 6.60
N LEU A 133 -0.91 3.48 6.75
CA LEU A 133 -2.26 3.01 6.47
C LEU A 133 -2.73 3.49 5.09
N PHE A 134 -3.23 2.56 4.29
CA PHE A 134 -3.79 2.76 2.96
C PHE A 134 -5.27 2.37 2.92
N PRO A 135 -6.08 2.98 2.02
CA PRO A 135 -7.43 2.49 1.78
C PRO A 135 -7.41 1.13 1.07
N THR A 136 -8.52 0.39 1.08
CA THR A 136 -8.66 -0.89 0.34
C THR A 136 -9.50 -0.71 -0.94
N PRO A 137 -10.83 -0.56 -0.91
CA PRO A 137 -11.62 -0.28 -2.13
C PRO A 137 -11.11 0.88 -2.99
N MET A 138 -10.65 1.99 -2.39
CA MET A 138 -10.20 3.16 -3.16
C MET A 138 -8.93 2.92 -3.97
N LEU A 139 -8.22 1.80 -3.80
CA LEU A 139 -7.13 1.41 -4.70
C LEU A 139 -7.59 1.28 -6.16
N GLN A 140 -8.90 1.08 -6.37
CA GLN A 140 -9.50 0.99 -7.71
C GLN A 140 -10.08 2.32 -8.20
N LEU A 141 -10.07 3.38 -7.38
CA LEU A 141 -10.72 4.66 -7.70
C LEU A 141 -10.10 5.34 -8.93
N GLY A 142 -8.85 5.01 -9.28
CA GLY A 142 -8.18 5.52 -10.48
C GLY A 142 -8.83 5.06 -11.81
N LEU A 143 -9.71 4.07 -11.75
CA LEU A 143 -10.51 3.57 -12.88
C LEU A 143 -11.91 4.21 -12.96
N HIS A 144 -12.27 5.09 -12.01
CA HIS A 144 -13.61 5.66 -11.98
C HIS A 144 -13.86 6.48 -13.26
N PRO A 145 -14.99 6.26 -13.96
CA PRO A 145 -15.24 6.89 -15.26
C PRO A 145 -15.53 8.40 -15.17
N GLN A 146 -15.98 8.87 -13.99
CA GLN A 146 -16.23 10.28 -13.72
C GLN A 146 -15.09 10.83 -12.87
N VAL A 147 -14.31 11.75 -13.45
CA VAL A 147 -13.09 12.30 -12.86
C VAL A 147 -13.41 13.13 -11.62
N GLU A 148 -14.49 13.89 -11.68
CA GLU A 148 -15.01 14.71 -10.60
C GLU A 148 -15.37 13.89 -9.35
N VAL A 149 -15.81 12.63 -9.53
CA VAL A 149 -16.11 11.74 -8.41
C VAL A 149 -14.84 11.21 -7.77
N GLU A 150 -13.82 10.82 -8.54
CA GLU A 150 -12.50 10.45 -8.01
C GLU A 150 -11.91 11.61 -7.21
N VAL A 151 -11.93 12.84 -7.76
CA VAL A 151 -11.41 14.02 -7.10
C VAL A 151 -12.17 14.31 -5.80
N ALA A 152 -13.51 14.33 -5.84
CA ALA A 152 -14.33 14.62 -4.68
C ALA A 152 -14.15 13.59 -3.56
N LEU A 153 -14.14 12.29 -3.91
CA LEU A 153 -14.00 11.21 -2.93
C LEU A 153 -12.59 11.14 -2.36
N ALA A 154 -11.56 11.28 -3.21
CA ALA A 154 -10.17 11.35 -2.76
C ALA A 154 -9.97 12.50 -1.76
N ARG A 155 -10.55 13.67 -2.05
CA ARG A 155 -10.45 14.85 -1.18
C ARG A 155 -11.14 14.63 0.15
N ALA A 156 -12.38 14.11 0.11
CA ALA A 156 -13.14 13.79 1.30
C ALA A 156 -12.41 12.76 2.18
N TYR A 157 -11.89 11.69 1.58
CA TYR A 157 -11.12 10.65 2.26
C TYR A 157 -9.83 11.19 2.89
N ASN A 158 -8.99 11.89 2.13
CA ASN A 158 -7.73 12.43 2.66
C ASN A 158 -7.97 13.38 3.83
N ARG A 159 -9.01 14.22 3.74
CA ARG A 159 -9.39 15.14 4.81
C ARG A 159 -9.89 14.40 6.05
N TRP A 160 -10.83 13.46 5.87
CA TRP A 160 -11.32 12.60 6.96
C TRP A 160 -10.16 11.85 7.63
N LEU A 161 -9.27 11.23 6.86
CA LEU A 161 -8.14 10.46 7.38
C LEU A 161 -7.20 11.34 8.20
N CYS A 162 -6.85 12.52 7.69
CA CYS A 162 -6.02 13.48 8.41
C CYS A 162 -6.66 13.94 9.72
N GLU A 163 -7.92 14.36 9.69
CA GLU A 163 -8.61 14.99 10.84
C GLU A 163 -9.06 13.96 11.88
N ARG A 164 -9.51 12.78 11.46
CA ARG A 164 -10.16 11.79 12.33
C ARG A 164 -9.23 10.70 12.78
N ILE A 165 -8.25 10.31 11.97
CA ILE A 165 -7.38 9.17 12.25
C ILE A 165 -5.98 9.65 12.62
N LEU A 166 -5.27 10.26 11.67
CA LEU A 166 -3.83 10.58 11.80
C LEU A 166 -3.55 11.62 12.90
N ALA A 167 -4.44 12.59 13.10
CA ALA A 167 -4.29 13.59 14.15
C ALA A 167 -4.29 12.98 15.56
N GLN A 168 -5.03 11.89 15.77
CA GLN A 168 -5.33 11.29 17.08
C GLN A 168 -4.35 10.18 17.51
N GLU A 169 -3.62 9.58 16.58
CA GLU A 169 -2.70 8.48 16.87
C GLU A 169 -1.38 8.61 16.08
N PRO A 170 -0.28 9.07 16.73
CA PRO A 170 0.99 9.31 16.04
C PRO A 170 1.68 8.04 15.52
N ARG A 171 1.27 6.85 16.00
CA ARG A 171 1.73 5.56 15.49
C ARG A 171 1.10 5.18 14.14
N VAL A 172 0.01 5.83 13.74
CA VAL A 172 -0.63 5.62 12.44
C VAL A 172 -0.24 6.78 11.53
N ARG A 173 0.41 6.45 10.41
CA ARG A 173 0.78 7.38 9.35
C ARG A 173 0.08 6.99 8.06
N SER A 174 0.15 7.82 7.04
CA SER A 174 -0.37 7.47 5.71
C SER A 174 0.37 8.19 4.60
N MET A 175 0.41 7.54 3.44
CA MET A 175 0.71 8.18 2.17
C MET A 175 -0.61 8.45 1.44
N LEU A 176 -0.97 9.73 1.29
CA LEU A 176 -2.32 10.11 0.88
C LEU A 176 -2.60 9.85 -0.61
N TYR A 177 -3.84 9.48 -0.93
CA TYR A 177 -4.27 9.21 -2.30
C TYR A 177 -4.20 10.47 -3.17
N LEU A 178 -3.67 10.36 -4.39
CA LEU A 178 -3.72 11.43 -5.41
C LEU A 178 -4.64 11.07 -6.59
N PRO A 179 -5.64 11.91 -6.93
CA PRO A 179 -6.60 11.69 -8.01
C PRO A 179 -5.97 12.02 -9.35
N PHE A 180 -5.13 11.10 -9.82
CA PHE A 180 -4.31 11.32 -11.00
C PHE A 180 -5.10 11.48 -12.29
N ASN A 181 -6.42 11.24 -12.33
CA ASN A 181 -7.23 11.65 -13.49
C ASN A 181 -7.40 13.17 -13.64
N ASP A 182 -7.05 13.95 -12.62
CA ASP A 182 -6.93 15.42 -12.67
C ASP A 182 -5.60 15.88 -12.03
N ALA A 183 -4.70 16.40 -12.88
CA ALA A 183 -3.37 16.82 -12.47
C ALA A 183 -3.37 18.06 -11.56
N GLU A 184 -4.31 18.99 -11.77
CA GLU A 184 -4.42 20.21 -10.97
C GLU A 184 -5.01 19.89 -9.59
N ALA A 185 -6.00 18.99 -9.54
CA ALA A 185 -6.52 18.49 -8.26
C ALA A 185 -5.43 17.76 -7.46
N SER A 186 -4.63 16.92 -8.12
CA SER A 186 -3.48 16.24 -7.48
C SER A 186 -2.47 17.26 -6.91
N TYR A 187 -2.12 18.29 -7.66
CA TYR A 187 -1.22 19.36 -7.19
C TYR A 187 -1.80 20.10 -5.96
N LYS A 188 -3.08 20.46 -5.99
CA LYS A 188 -3.76 21.13 -4.87
C LYS A 188 -3.79 20.26 -3.61
N MET A 189 -3.99 18.96 -3.76
CA MET A 189 -3.96 18.03 -2.63
C MET A 189 -2.59 17.97 -1.95
N VAL A 190 -1.51 17.91 -2.75
CA VAL A 190 -0.16 17.92 -2.18
C VAL A 190 0.06 19.19 -1.36
N LYS A 191 -0.30 20.34 -1.93
CA LYS A 191 -0.16 21.65 -1.28
C LYS A 191 -0.96 21.76 0.02
N GLU A 192 -2.15 21.17 0.07
CA GLU A 192 -3.05 21.31 1.22
C GLU A 192 -2.74 20.33 2.36
N PHE A 193 -2.39 19.09 2.00
CA PHE A 193 -2.29 18.01 2.97
C PHE A 193 -0.86 17.60 3.32
N GLY A 194 0.14 17.98 2.53
CA GLY A 194 1.49 17.42 2.68
C GLY A 194 2.17 17.73 4.02
N ASP A 195 1.82 18.84 4.68
CA ASP A 195 2.34 19.21 6.01
C ASP A 195 1.43 18.77 7.18
N LYS A 196 0.36 18.01 6.92
CA LYS A 196 -0.56 17.58 7.97
C LYS A 196 0.10 16.49 8.82
N LYS A 197 -0.18 16.54 10.13
CA LYS A 197 0.33 15.56 11.09
C LYS A 197 -0.02 14.13 10.66
N GLY A 198 0.99 13.26 10.62
CA GLY A 198 0.85 11.85 10.25
C GLY A 198 0.90 11.56 8.75
N VAL A 199 0.90 12.59 7.90
CA VAL A 199 1.18 12.41 6.46
C VAL A 199 2.67 12.19 6.27
N CYS A 200 3.03 11.08 5.62
CA CYS A 200 4.42 10.70 5.36
C CYS A 200 4.74 10.52 3.87
N GLY A 201 3.83 10.94 2.99
CA GLY A 201 4.00 10.88 1.55
C GLY A 201 2.67 10.91 0.81
N PHE A 202 2.72 10.56 -0.47
CA PHE A 202 1.54 10.46 -1.33
C PHE A 202 1.59 9.17 -2.15
N MET A 203 0.43 8.64 -2.52
CA MET A 203 0.33 7.45 -3.36
C MET A 203 -0.49 7.69 -4.62
N ILE A 204 -0.15 6.91 -5.64
CA ILE A 204 -0.85 6.79 -6.91
C ILE A 204 -1.23 5.32 -7.05
N THR A 205 -2.48 5.04 -7.37
CA THR A 205 -2.90 3.67 -7.66
C THR A 205 -2.41 3.26 -9.05
N SER A 206 -1.89 2.03 -9.17
CA SER A 206 -1.42 1.48 -10.44
C SER A 206 -2.58 1.13 -11.37
N ALA A 207 -3.74 0.77 -10.81
CA ALA A 207 -5.00 0.52 -11.51
C ALA A 207 -5.56 1.84 -12.09
N ARG A 208 -4.99 2.26 -13.23
CA ARG A 208 -5.39 3.48 -13.95
C ARG A 208 -4.85 3.50 -15.38
N TYR A 209 -5.38 4.43 -16.17
CA TYR A 209 -5.01 4.62 -17.58
C TYR A 209 -4.29 5.93 -17.88
N ARG A 210 -4.13 6.83 -16.89
CA ARG A 210 -3.42 8.09 -17.12
C ARG A 210 -1.91 7.87 -17.19
N PRO A 211 -1.23 8.49 -18.17
CA PRO A 211 0.21 8.39 -18.31
C PRO A 211 0.91 9.20 -17.21
N VAL A 212 1.49 8.51 -16.23
CA VAL A 212 2.13 9.14 -15.07
C VAL A 212 3.35 10.01 -15.43
N HIS A 213 3.93 9.80 -16.61
CA HIS A 213 5.04 10.62 -17.12
C HIS A 213 4.62 11.95 -17.75
N HIS A 214 3.32 12.21 -17.91
CA HIS A 214 2.83 13.38 -18.64
C HIS A 214 3.22 14.71 -17.96
N ASN A 215 3.53 15.73 -18.77
CA ASN A 215 4.05 17.01 -18.30
C ASN A 215 3.12 17.77 -17.33
N SER A 216 1.83 17.44 -17.31
CA SER A 216 0.86 18.02 -16.38
C SER A 216 1.20 17.74 -14.91
N TYR A 217 1.92 16.65 -14.60
CA TYR A 217 2.25 16.27 -13.23
C TYR A 217 3.57 16.84 -12.71
N MET A 218 4.34 17.55 -13.54
CA MET A 218 5.68 18.00 -13.19
C MET A 218 5.70 18.96 -11.99
N LYS A 219 4.67 19.81 -11.87
CA LYS A 219 4.50 20.68 -10.70
C LYS A 219 4.22 19.88 -9.43
N THR A 220 3.43 18.82 -9.54
CA THR A 220 3.12 17.90 -8.44
C THR A 220 4.39 17.20 -7.98
N TYR A 221 5.17 16.62 -8.90
CA TYR A 221 6.43 15.95 -8.56
C TYR A 221 7.48 16.90 -7.96
N ALA A 222 7.63 18.10 -8.53
CA ALA A 222 8.52 19.12 -7.98
C ALA A 222 8.15 19.50 -6.54
N LEU A 223 6.85 19.66 -6.26
CA LEU A 223 6.38 20.00 -4.92
C LEU A 223 6.64 18.85 -3.93
N ILE A 224 6.32 17.60 -4.30
CA ILE A 224 6.58 16.45 -3.43
C ILE A 224 8.10 16.31 -3.14
N GLU A 225 8.94 16.52 -4.16
CA GLU A 225 10.39 16.54 -4.01
C GLU A 225 10.86 17.65 -3.07
N GLU A 226 10.37 18.89 -3.24
CA GLU A 226 10.69 20.03 -2.39
C GLU A 226 10.34 19.78 -0.92
N MET A 227 9.19 19.13 -0.68
CA MET A 227 8.74 18.74 0.65
C MET A 227 9.59 17.61 1.27
N GLY A 228 10.41 16.91 0.47
CA GLY A 228 11.31 15.85 0.94
C GLY A 228 10.59 14.57 1.39
N ILE A 229 9.33 14.39 1.01
CA ILE A 229 8.51 13.21 1.31
C ILE A 229 8.41 12.28 0.07
N PRO A 230 8.23 10.97 0.26
CA PRO A 230 8.15 10.02 -0.85
C PRO A 230 6.82 10.05 -1.61
N LEU A 231 6.89 9.54 -2.84
CA LEU A 231 5.74 9.20 -3.69
C LEU A 231 5.71 7.68 -3.90
N ALA A 232 4.54 7.07 -3.73
CA ALA A 232 4.34 5.64 -3.91
C ALA A 232 3.47 5.31 -5.12
N PHE A 233 3.75 4.17 -5.73
CA PHE A 233 2.88 3.48 -6.68
C PHE A 233 2.32 2.24 -5.99
N HIS A 234 1.05 2.31 -5.61
CA HIS A 234 0.36 1.20 -4.97
C HIS A 234 -0.23 0.27 -6.00
N ALA A 235 0.14 -1.00 -5.93
CA ALA A 235 -0.40 -1.98 -6.85
C ALA A 235 -1.92 -2.11 -6.70
N GLY A 236 -2.52 -2.56 -7.79
CA GLY A 236 -3.95 -2.78 -7.93
C GLY A 236 -4.18 -3.40 -9.30
N TYR A 237 -5.05 -4.41 -9.34
CA TYR A 237 -5.37 -5.15 -10.56
C TYR A 237 -6.71 -4.70 -11.14
N ASN A 238 -6.85 -4.81 -12.46
CA ASN A 238 -8.14 -4.76 -13.13
C ASN A 238 -8.26 -5.97 -14.05
N TRP A 239 -9.13 -6.93 -13.72
CA TRP A 239 -9.34 -8.09 -14.60
C TRP A 239 -9.99 -7.69 -15.93
N GLY A 240 -10.72 -6.57 -15.97
CA GLY A 240 -11.27 -6.02 -17.21
C GLY A 240 -10.24 -5.37 -18.12
N ASP A 241 -8.99 -5.21 -17.67
CA ASP A 241 -7.92 -4.65 -18.49
C ASP A 241 -7.59 -5.57 -19.67
N GLN A 242 -7.37 -5.00 -20.85
CA GLN A 242 -7.11 -5.78 -22.07
C GLN A 242 -5.87 -6.68 -21.95
N SER A 243 -4.85 -6.28 -21.18
CA SER A 243 -3.65 -7.09 -20.95
C SER A 243 -3.87 -8.28 -20.00
N ILE A 244 -4.94 -8.24 -19.20
CA ILE A 244 -5.27 -9.22 -18.15
C ILE A 244 -6.52 -10.05 -18.51
N SER A 245 -7.41 -9.54 -19.36
CA SER A 245 -8.74 -10.10 -19.62
C SER A 245 -8.74 -11.48 -20.27
N MET A 246 -7.60 -11.91 -20.83
CA MET A 246 -7.44 -13.27 -21.38
C MET A 246 -7.28 -14.33 -20.29
N LEU A 247 -6.95 -13.94 -19.05
CA LEU A 247 -6.80 -14.86 -17.93
C LEU A 247 -8.18 -15.34 -17.46
N ASN A 248 -8.31 -16.64 -17.20
CA ASN A 248 -9.59 -17.26 -16.84
C ASN A 248 -9.62 -17.83 -15.40
N ARG A 249 -8.57 -17.55 -14.60
CA ARG A 249 -8.43 -17.98 -13.20
C ARG A 249 -7.90 -16.85 -12.35
N PHE A 250 -8.49 -16.68 -11.16
CA PHE A 250 -8.12 -15.58 -10.27
C PHE A 250 -6.65 -15.63 -9.83
N ILE A 251 -6.08 -16.82 -9.59
CA ILE A 251 -4.66 -16.92 -9.21
C ILE A 251 -3.72 -16.29 -10.25
N SER A 252 -4.02 -16.45 -11.55
CA SER A 252 -3.24 -15.84 -12.63
C SER A 252 -3.48 -14.32 -12.70
N VAL A 253 -4.72 -13.89 -12.49
CA VAL A 253 -5.10 -12.46 -12.45
C VAL A 253 -4.42 -11.75 -11.29
N HIS A 254 -4.39 -12.38 -10.12
CA HIS A 254 -3.73 -11.85 -8.94
C HIS A 254 -2.22 -11.77 -9.17
N GLY A 255 -1.60 -12.87 -9.60
CA GLY A 255 -0.15 -12.94 -9.80
C GLY A 255 0.39 -12.01 -10.89
N LEU A 256 -0.39 -11.72 -11.94
CA LEU A 256 0.05 -10.82 -13.03
C LEU A 256 -0.52 -9.41 -12.91
N GLY A 257 -1.76 -9.28 -12.45
CA GLY A 257 -2.51 -8.01 -12.45
C GLY A 257 -2.02 -7.00 -11.43
N PHE A 258 -1.35 -7.43 -10.35
CA PHE A 258 -0.68 -6.52 -9.41
C PHE A 258 0.72 -6.09 -9.90
N VAL A 259 1.30 -6.82 -10.83
CA VAL A 259 2.68 -6.61 -11.30
C VAL A 259 2.72 -5.78 -12.58
N ILE A 260 1.92 -6.15 -13.57
CA ILE A 260 1.95 -5.56 -14.92
C ILE A 260 1.69 -4.05 -14.93
N PRO A 261 0.69 -3.51 -14.21
CA PRO A 261 0.50 -2.06 -14.15
C PRO A 261 1.73 -1.32 -13.60
N ASN A 262 2.36 -1.84 -12.54
CA ASN A 262 3.58 -1.25 -11.99
C ASN A 262 4.79 -1.40 -12.93
N MET A 263 4.92 -2.49 -13.67
CA MET A 263 5.91 -2.59 -14.75
C MET A 263 5.75 -1.47 -15.78
N ILE A 264 4.50 -1.21 -16.22
CA ILE A 264 4.20 -0.17 -17.21
C ILE A 264 4.50 1.22 -16.66
N HIS A 265 4.08 1.51 -15.43
CA HIS A 265 4.34 2.80 -14.80
C HIS A 265 5.83 3.03 -14.55
N MET A 266 6.57 2.00 -14.11
CA MET A 266 8.03 2.07 -13.90
C MET A 266 8.77 2.30 -15.21
N ALA A 267 8.40 1.57 -16.27
CA ALA A 267 8.99 1.75 -17.60
C ALA A 267 8.82 3.20 -18.06
N ASN A 268 7.60 3.72 -17.96
CA ASN A 268 7.31 5.10 -18.31
C ASN A 268 8.05 6.10 -17.42
N TRP A 269 8.13 5.84 -16.12
CA TRP A 269 8.84 6.72 -15.18
C TRP A 269 10.32 6.85 -15.52
N VAL A 270 10.99 5.71 -15.68
CA VAL A 270 12.42 5.64 -15.96
C VAL A 270 12.71 6.15 -17.36
N MET A 271 12.09 5.62 -18.42
CA MET A 271 12.46 5.96 -19.81
C MET A 271 12.20 7.42 -20.18
N ASN A 272 11.26 8.08 -19.51
CA ASN A 272 11.01 9.52 -19.69
C ASN A 272 11.95 10.41 -18.85
N GLY A 273 12.97 9.84 -18.21
CA GLY A 273 13.98 10.60 -17.46
C GLY A 273 13.45 11.31 -16.22
N LEU A 274 12.34 10.85 -15.62
CA LEU A 274 11.83 11.47 -14.41
C LEU A 274 12.81 11.43 -13.22
N PRO A 275 13.59 10.35 -13.01
CA PRO A 275 14.64 10.36 -11.99
C PRO A 275 15.74 11.40 -12.25
N GLU A 276 15.99 11.79 -13.50
CA GLU A 276 16.94 12.87 -13.84
C GLU A 276 16.36 14.25 -13.58
N ARG A 277 15.04 14.38 -13.77
CA ARG A 277 14.31 15.63 -13.53
C ARG A 277 14.05 15.89 -12.05
N PHE A 278 13.80 14.83 -11.28
CA PHE A 278 13.51 14.86 -9.84
C PHE A 278 14.44 13.89 -9.07
N PRO A 279 15.76 14.17 -9.04
CA PRO A 279 16.76 13.24 -8.51
C PRO A 279 16.69 13.03 -6.99
N LYS A 280 15.94 13.86 -6.25
CA LYS A 280 15.75 13.73 -4.80
C LYS A 280 14.38 13.14 -4.45
N LEU A 281 13.47 13.01 -5.41
CA LEU A 281 12.16 12.40 -5.20
C LEU A 281 12.32 10.91 -4.94
N LYS A 282 12.00 10.50 -3.72
CA LYS A 282 12.06 9.09 -3.30
C LYS A 282 10.81 8.38 -3.80
N LEU A 283 10.98 7.34 -4.61
CA LEU A 283 9.89 6.50 -5.09
C LEU A 283 9.80 5.18 -4.35
N ILE A 284 8.56 4.76 -4.07
CA ILE A 284 8.23 3.46 -3.47
C ILE A 284 7.31 2.68 -4.41
N TRP A 285 7.62 1.42 -4.68
CA TRP A 285 6.73 0.48 -5.39
C TRP A 285 6.15 -0.51 -4.38
N ILE A 286 4.82 -0.53 -4.28
CA ILE A 286 4.10 -1.22 -3.21
C ILE A 286 3.30 -2.39 -3.80
N GLU A 287 3.35 -3.56 -3.14
CA GLU A 287 2.45 -4.71 -3.33
C GLU A 287 2.52 -5.41 -4.71
N SER A 288 3.67 -5.40 -5.37
CA SER A 288 3.89 -6.13 -6.66
C SER A 288 4.84 -7.33 -6.55
N GLY A 289 5.22 -7.73 -5.33
CA GLY A 289 6.34 -8.64 -5.12
C GLY A 289 7.65 -8.04 -5.65
N LEU A 290 8.68 -8.89 -5.78
CA LEU A 290 10.04 -8.45 -6.06
C LEU A 290 10.64 -9.09 -7.32
N ALA A 291 10.16 -10.28 -7.73
CA ALA A 291 10.79 -11.06 -8.80
C ALA A 291 10.86 -10.31 -10.15
N TRP A 292 9.88 -9.44 -10.40
CA TRP A 292 9.78 -8.64 -11.62
C TRP A 292 10.90 -7.61 -11.79
N LEU A 293 11.50 -7.15 -10.69
CA LEU A 293 12.52 -6.10 -10.69
C LEU A 293 13.80 -6.57 -11.38
N THR A 294 14.22 -7.80 -11.09
CA THR A 294 15.38 -8.43 -11.74
C THR A 294 15.16 -8.62 -13.24
N PHE A 295 13.93 -8.90 -13.67
CA PHE A 295 13.56 -8.93 -15.08
C PHE A 295 13.68 -7.53 -15.72
N MET A 296 13.08 -6.51 -15.10
CA MET A 296 13.06 -5.15 -15.62
C MET A 296 14.46 -4.56 -15.76
N ILE A 297 15.30 -4.72 -14.74
CA ILE A 297 16.70 -4.24 -14.75
C ILE A 297 17.45 -4.83 -15.95
N GLN A 298 17.49 -6.16 -16.06
CA GLN A 298 18.20 -6.85 -17.15
C GLN A 298 17.62 -6.47 -18.52
N ARG A 299 16.30 -6.47 -18.64
CA ARG A 299 15.61 -6.24 -19.91
C ARG A 299 15.87 -4.82 -20.40
N PHE A 300 15.74 -3.82 -19.54
CA PHE A 300 15.89 -2.43 -19.94
C PHE A 300 17.33 -1.99 -20.13
N ASP A 301 18.28 -2.53 -19.36
CA ASP A 301 19.69 -2.25 -19.61
C ASP A 301 20.09 -2.73 -21.01
N ASN A 302 19.69 -3.96 -21.38
CA ASN A 302 19.97 -4.50 -22.70
C ASN A 302 19.29 -3.71 -23.83
N GLU A 303 18.00 -3.39 -23.70
CA GLU A 303 17.27 -2.61 -24.71
C GLU A 303 17.85 -1.19 -24.87
N TYR A 304 18.24 -0.54 -23.76
CA TYR A 304 18.84 0.79 -23.80
C TYR A 304 20.17 0.82 -24.56
N MET A 305 21.01 -0.20 -24.42
CA MET A 305 22.27 -0.28 -25.18
C MET A 305 22.08 -0.33 -26.70
N MET A 306 20.92 -0.80 -27.17
CA MET A 306 20.58 -0.88 -28.60
C MET A 306 19.79 0.34 -29.09
N ARG A 307 19.05 1.03 -28.21
CA ARG A 307 18.05 2.06 -28.57
C ARG A 307 18.14 3.30 -27.69
N SER A 308 19.32 3.66 -27.21
CA SER A 308 19.54 4.78 -26.28
C SER A 308 19.02 6.13 -26.80
N SER A 309 18.94 6.32 -28.12
CA SER A 309 18.36 7.52 -28.74
C SER A 309 16.88 7.75 -28.41
N GLU A 310 16.15 6.74 -27.91
CA GLU A 310 14.76 6.86 -27.49
C GLU A 310 14.57 7.30 -26.03
N ALA A 311 15.63 7.23 -25.23
CA ALA A 311 15.64 7.73 -23.85
C ALA A 311 16.81 8.70 -23.63
N PRO A 312 16.93 9.77 -24.44
CA PRO A 312 18.13 10.61 -24.49
C PRO A 312 18.39 11.42 -23.21
N SER A 313 17.42 11.46 -22.29
CA SER A 313 17.56 12.17 -21.01
C SER A 313 18.32 11.36 -19.97
N LEU A 314 18.45 10.03 -20.16
CA LEU A 314 19.13 9.16 -19.20
C LEU A 314 20.65 9.35 -19.25
N LYS A 315 21.27 9.41 -18.07
CA LYS A 315 22.72 9.56 -17.89
C LYS A 315 23.41 8.27 -17.46
N LYS A 316 22.64 7.27 -17.01
CA LYS A 316 23.09 5.94 -16.60
C LYS A 316 22.13 4.87 -17.13
N LEU A 317 22.45 3.59 -16.93
CA LEU A 317 21.58 2.52 -17.39
C LEU A 317 20.22 2.58 -16.67
N PRO A 318 19.09 2.25 -17.34
CA PRO A 318 17.76 2.24 -16.73
C PRO A 318 17.68 1.47 -15.40
N GLY A 319 18.32 0.30 -15.35
CA GLY A 319 18.41 -0.57 -14.20
C GLY A 319 19.06 0.08 -13.00
N GLU A 320 20.03 0.97 -13.21
CA GLU A 320 20.66 1.72 -12.11
C GLU A 320 19.70 2.71 -11.46
N TYR A 321 18.69 3.23 -12.18
CA TYR A 321 17.63 4.02 -11.54
C TYR A 321 16.66 3.13 -10.77
N ILE A 322 16.30 1.97 -11.32
CA ILE A 322 15.43 0.99 -10.64
C ILE A 322 16.09 0.52 -9.34
N THR A 323 17.38 0.20 -9.35
CA THR A 323 18.14 -0.21 -8.16
C THR A 323 18.13 0.84 -7.03
N ASP A 324 17.97 2.12 -7.35
CA ASP A 324 18.00 3.20 -6.35
C ASP A 324 16.62 3.59 -5.79
N MET A 325 15.53 2.96 -6.26
CA MET A 325 14.16 3.14 -5.74
C MET A 325 13.91 2.27 -4.50
N PHE A 326 12.77 2.48 -3.82
CA PHE A 326 12.34 1.68 -2.67
C PHE A 326 11.21 0.71 -3.05
N TYR A 327 11.12 -0.39 -2.29
CA TYR A 327 10.20 -1.50 -2.55
C TYR A 327 9.61 -2.01 -1.24
N THR A 328 8.38 -2.50 -1.27
CA THR A 328 7.77 -3.17 -0.12
C THR A 328 8.00 -4.67 -0.16
N SER A 329 8.04 -5.33 1.00
CA SER A 329 8.34 -6.75 1.09
C SER A 329 7.18 -7.66 0.72
N GLN A 330 5.94 -7.26 1.02
CA GLN A 330 4.75 -8.05 0.71
C GLN A 330 4.29 -7.76 -0.74
N PRO A 331 3.85 -8.79 -1.48
CA PRO A 331 3.97 -10.22 -1.14
C PRO A 331 5.43 -10.71 -1.25
N MET A 332 5.96 -11.34 -0.19
CA MET A 332 7.33 -11.87 -0.23
C MET A 332 7.35 -13.23 -0.93
N GLU A 333 8.06 -13.33 -2.06
CA GLU A 333 8.18 -14.61 -2.75
C GLU A 333 9.05 -15.60 -1.94
N MET A 334 8.53 -16.83 -1.80
CA MET A 334 9.27 -17.98 -1.28
C MET A 334 9.56 -18.96 -2.42
N PRO A 335 10.57 -18.68 -3.27
CA PRO A 335 10.86 -19.50 -4.44
C PRO A 335 11.38 -20.88 -4.05
N ARG A 336 11.20 -21.86 -4.96
CA ARG A 336 11.81 -23.20 -4.81
C ARG A 336 13.33 -23.15 -4.77
N ASP A 337 13.93 -22.16 -5.43
CA ASP A 337 15.36 -21.88 -5.43
C ASP A 337 15.60 -20.49 -4.83
N MET A 338 16.16 -20.45 -3.61
CA MET A 338 16.44 -19.21 -2.90
C MET A 338 17.46 -18.32 -3.61
N GLY A 339 18.29 -18.87 -4.50
CA GLY A 339 19.23 -18.10 -5.31
C GLY A 339 18.54 -17.04 -6.20
N MET A 340 17.28 -17.26 -6.58
CA MET A 340 16.47 -16.27 -7.30
C MET A 340 16.12 -15.05 -6.43
N LEU A 341 15.77 -15.29 -5.16
CA LEU A 341 15.48 -14.23 -4.21
C LEU A 341 16.76 -13.46 -3.85
N GLU A 342 17.87 -14.17 -3.61
CA GLU A 342 19.18 -13.57 -3.34
C GLU A 342 19.66 -12.68 -4.49
N ALA A 343 19.48 -13.13 -5.74
CA ALA A 343 19.78 -12.33 -6.91
C ALA A 343 18.95 -11.04 -6.91
N THR A 344 17.65 -11.15 -6.66
CA THR A 344 16.75 -10.00 -6.59
C THR A 344 17.15 -9.03 -5.50
N PHE A 345 17.43 -9.52 -4.29
CA PHE A 345 17.86 -8.68 -3.16
C PHE A 345 19.15 -7.92 -3.45
N ARG A 346 20.11 -8.57 -4.12
CA ARG A 346 21.35 -7.91 -4.54
C ARG A 346 21.08 -6.82 -5.59
N MET A 347 20.25 -7.12 -6.60
CA MET A 347 19.94 -6.17 -7.68
C MET A 347 19.23 -4.91 -7.20
N ILE A 348 18.38 -5.02 -6.17
CA ILE A 348 17.65 -3.87 -5.61
C ILE A 348 18.30 -3.28 -4.36
N LYS A 349 19.47 -3.77 -3.94
CA LYS A 349 20.12 -3.38 -2.67
C LYS A 349 19.16 -3.50 -1.47
N ALA A 350 18.55 -4.67 -1.28
CA ALA A 350 17.44 -4.87 -0.33
C ALA A 350 17.74 -4.39 1.10
N GLU A 351 18.97 -4.56 1.60
CA GLU A 351 19.32 -4.10 2.95
C GLU A 351 19.19 -2.57 3.16
N THR A 352 19.12 -1.77 2.09
CA THR A 352 18.88 -0.31 2.16
C THR A 352 17.58 0.15 1.49
N GLN A 353 17.08 -0.61 0.50
CA GLN A 353 15.93 -0.19 -0.31
C GLN A 353 14.64 -0.96 -0.01
N LEU A 354 14.71 -2.15 0.57
CA LEU A 354 13.53 -2.94 0.90
C LEU A 354 12.96 -2.48 2.23
N LEU A 355 11.65 -2.31 2.26
CA LEU A 355 10.86 -1.85 3.39
C LEU A 355 9.90 -2.97 3.80
N TYR A 356 9.84 -3.28 5.09
CA TYR A 356 8.85 -4.24 5.58
C TYR A 356 7.44 -3.70 5.40
N SER A 357 6.59 -4.50 4.77
CA SER A 357 5.14 -4.33 4.73
C SER A 357 4.46 -5.63 5.16
N SER A 358 3.33 -5.49 5.83
CA SER A 358 2.49 -6.64 6.14
C SER A 358 1.37 -6.86 5.14
N ASP A 359 0.84 -5.81 4.52
CA ASP A 359 -0.43 -5.82 3.78
C ASP A 359 -1.62 -6.29 4.67
N TYR A 360 -1.52 -6.15 6.00
CA TYR A 360 -2.61 -6.50 6.89
C TYR A 360 -3.81 -5.57 6.64
N PRO A 361 -5.07 -6.06 6.54
CA PRO A 361 -5.57 -7.38 6.88
C PRO A 361 -5.87 -8.27 5.67
N HIS A 362 -5.10 -8.17 4.59
CA HIS A 362 -5.27 -9.03 3.42
C HIS A 362 -5.01 -10.49 3.79
N TRP A 363 -5.46 -11.41 2.94
CA TRP A 363 -5.46 -12.85 3.25
C TRP A 363 -4.07 -13.47 3.15
N ASP A 364 -3.22 -12.85 2.35
CA ASP A 364 -1.82 -13.15 2.03
C ASP A 364 -0.86 -12.17 2.71
N PHE A 365 -1.28 -11.58 3.83
CA PHE A 365 -0.44 -10.68 4.61
C PHE A 365 0.81 -11.40 5.14
N ASP A 366 1.92 -10.66 5.26
CA ASP A 366 3.20 -11.14 5.77
C ASP A 366 3.46 -10.68 7.21
N LEU A 367 3.77 -11.62 8.09
CA LEU A 367 4.22 -11.31 9.45
C LEU A 367 5.65 -10.78 9.44
N PRO A 368 6.10 -10.03 10.48
CA PRO A 368 7.50 -9.62 10.55
C PRO A 368 8.46 -10.82 10.59
N SER A 369 7.98 -11.99 11.02
CA SER A 369 8.73 -13.25 10.97
C SER A 369 9.14 -13.65 9.55
N THR A 370 8.37 -13.27 8.51
CA THR A 370 8.70 -13.53 7.11
C THR A 370 10.09 -12.96 6.76
N ILE A 371 10.41 -11.76 7.25
CA ILE A 371 11.75 -11.15 7.10
C ILE A 371 12.73 -11.67 8.15
N TYR A 372 12.31 -11.74 9.42
CA TYR A 372 13.19 -12.09 10.53
C TYR A 372 13.77 -13.51 10.39
N ASP A 373 13.00 -14.45 9.85
CA ASP A 373 13.43 -15.85 9.71
C ASP A 373 14.14 -16.12 8.37
N LEU A 374 14.20 -15.13 7.48
CA LEU A 374 14.76 -15.32 6.15
C LEU A 374 16.28 -15.59 6.23
N PRO A 375 16.77 -16.74 5.75
CA PRO A 375 18.16 -17.16 6.00
C PRO A 375 19.18 -16.35 5.20
N VAL A 376 18.76 -15.76 4.08
CA VAL A 376 19.65 -15.04 3.15
C VAL A 376 20.07 -13.66 3.65
N LEU A 377 19.43 -13.16 4.70
CA LEU A 377 19.70 -11.84 5.28
C LEU A 377 20.59 -11.93 6.50
N SER A 378 21.54 -11.00 6.60
CA SER A 378 22.29 -10.78 7.83
C SER A 378 21.37 -10.31 8.97
N PRO A 379 21.74 -10.51 10.26
CA PRO A 379 20.96 -9.98 11.38
C PRO A 379 20.72 -8.46 11.28
N GLN A 380 21.69 -7.70 10.76
CA GLN A 380 21.54 -6.27 10.54
C GLN A 380 20.62 -5.97 9.36
N GLY A 381 20.75 -6.70 8.24
CA GLY A 381 19.88 -6.57 7.07
C GLY A 381 18.41 -6.79 7.43
N LYS A 382 18.10 -7.80 8.26
CA LYS A 382 16.75 -8.04 8.81
C LYS A 382 16.22 -6.81 9.55
N ARG A 383 17.01 -6.24 10.45
CA ARG A 383 16.62 -5.03 11.23
C ARG A 383 16.47 -3.80 10.35
N ASN A 384 17.31 -3.65 9.33
CA ASN A 384 17.19 -2.57 8.37
C ASN A 384 15.84 -2.66 7.64
N ILE A 385 15.51 -3.83 7.10
CA ILE A 385 14.26 -4.04 6.35
C ILE A 385 13.04 -3.90 7.26
N LEU A 386 13.07 -4.50 8.45
CA LEU A 386 11.97 -4.46 9.41
C LEU A 386 11.62 -3.06 9.91
N GLY A 387 12.56 -2.10 9.91
CA GLY A 387 12.23 -0.74 10.32
C GLY A 387 13.32 0.30 10.09
N GLY A 388 14.60 -0.08 10.11
CA GLY A 388 15.71 0.87 9.96
C GLY A 388 15.68 1.69 8.66
N ASN A 389 15.25 1.08 7.55
CA ASN A 389 15.12 1.75 6.25
C ASN A 389 13.95 2.73 6.25
N ALA A 390 12.78 2.32 6.73
CA ALA A 390 11.60 3.16 6.84
C ALA A 390 11.83 4.38 7.76
N VAL A 391 12.54 4.18 8.87
CA VAL A 391 12.96 5.25 9.79
C VAL A 391 13.73 6.34 9.06
N LYS A 392 14.71 5.96 8.22
CA LYS A 392 15.50 6.90 7.42
C LYS A 392 14.67 7.53 6.30
N LEU A 393 13.86 6.74 5.61
CA LEU A 393 13.05 7.17 4.48
C LEU A 393 12.05 8.25 4.88
N PHE A 394 11.30 8.01 5.96
CA PHE A 394 10.24 8.88 6.48
C PHE A 394 10.69 9.85 7.59
N ASN A 395 12.00 9.94 7.84
CA ASN A 395 12.59 10.81 8.86
C ASN A 395 11.91 10.69 10.25
N ILE A 396 11.72 9.46 10.72
CA ILE A 396 11.06 9.19 12.01
C ILE A 396 12.03 9.54 13.15
N GLN A 397 11.66 10.48 14.01
CA GLN A 397 12.54 11.01 15.07
C GLN A 397 12.45 10.19 16.39
N ASP A 398 11.30 9.62 16.72
CA ASP A 398 11.04 8.97 18.02
C ASP A 398 11.41 7.46 18.07
N VAL A 399 12.53 7.09 17.45
CA VAL A 399 12.91 5.68 17.22
C VAL A 399 13.61 5.03 18.43
N GLY A 400 13.99 5.83 19.43
CA GLY A 400 14.78 5.36 20.59
C GLY A 400 13.98 4.60 21.65
N LYS A 401 12.65 4.57 21.55
CA LYS A 401 11.77 3.82 22.46
C LYS A 401 10.83 2.94 21.64
N LYS A 402 10.77 1.65 21.99
CA LYS A 402 9.73 0.75 21.45
C LYS A 402 8.35 1.31 21.80
N LEU A 403 7.47 1.42 20.81
CA LEU A 403 6.12 1.97 20.94
C LEU A 403 5.05 0.87 20.99
N ALA A 404 5.31 -0.27 20.35
CA ALA A 404 4.41 -1.41 20.38
C ALA A 404 4.33 -2.03 21.78
N GLN A 405 3.11 -2.32 22.22
CA GLN A 405 2.82 -2.96 23.51
C GLN A 405 2.38 -4.39 23.26
N VAL A 406 3.34 -5.27 22.94
CA VAL A 406 3.05 -6.70 22.74
C VAL A 406 2.51 -7.27 24.06
N ALA A 407 1.26 -7.73 24.03
CA ALA A 407 0.57 -8.32 25.19
C ALA A 407 1.23 -9.62 25.66
#